data_AF-A0A4P9ZFH2-F1
#
_entry.id   AF-A0A4P9ZFH2-F1
#
_cell.length_a   1.000
_cell.length_b   1.000
_cell.length_c   1.000
_cell.angle_alpha   90.00
_cell.angle_beta   90.00
_cell.angle_gamma   90.00
#
_symmetry.space_group_name_H-M   'P 1'
#
loop_
_entity.id
_entity.type
_entity.pdbx_description
1 polymer ?
#
loop_
_entity_poly.entity_id
_entity_poly.type
_entity_poly.pdbx_seq_one_letter_code
_entity_poly.pdbx_strand_id
1 'polypeptide(L)'
;MRHSAPKEIFAYVAENTPKRSLSPPVVEDYVMSLLRTNNLNAATCIAHVALGARQDAQPVFSNQLWALLASAASSACHHSAALLVYHEIINPVAKYQAEIEDEYTDGNLYSKNLEENEHIPFLLLPAAIEALAVVFAQHGNRAAIQGLRSYFQRFYSYMSHKDTYMALQALVIESHAANGDLDNALDRFCDFAMKFRAHGKYKPEEEVKEALAYAVEVNCEKRHVEMQKHPRAAKIIYNKYTLPGHPFSAIFDGDLKVVDLPLFYELFYQNVRVLMEKNGSGYLDRLVFLMTKSHHALGKFIIHSLCEHYKCFEAVHVLNKMMAKYKYAAENPSYTLAPEFMAILGGMRRLFEACGGSVPESDRHLLNNVFELYLRYDRTNMVHGCYRAYVEALLCDNKASGREVARELVRYNKLLRVRPTVRCVSYERAVSLGVSASLLRAEPA
;
A
#
# COMPACT_ATOMS: atom_id res chain seq x y z
N MET A 1 -35.43 35.64 -15.84
CA MET A 1 -34.52 35.61 -17.01
C MET A 1 -33.04 35.83 -16.60
N ARG A 2 -32.45 34.99 -15.73
CA ARG A 2 -31.03 35.11 -15.32
C ARG A 2 -30.34 33.74 -15.08
N HIS A 3 -30.73 32.72 -15.84
CA HIS A 3 -30.11 31.38 -15.78
C HIS A 3 -29.31 30.99 -17.04
N SER A 4 -29.23 31.86 -18.06
CA SER A 4 -28.57 31.55 -19.34
C SER A 4 -27.12 32.03 -19.45
N ALA A 5 -26.74 33.07 -18.70
CA ALA A 5 -25.41 33.70 -18.80
C ALA A 5 -24.21 32.73 -18.60
N PRO A 6 -24.22 31.77 -17.65
CA PRO A 6 -23.07 30.87 -17.48
C PRO A 6 -22.84 29.93 -18.67
N LYS A 7 -23.91 29.49 -19.34
CA LYS A 7 -23.82 28.60 -20.51
C LYS A 7 -23.36 29.36 -21.75
N GLU A 8 -23.86 30.58 -21.93
CA GLU A 8 -23.47 31.48 -23.03
C GLU A 8 -21.99 31.87 -22.93
N ILE A 9 -21.50 32.20 -21.72
CA ILE A 9 -20.08 32.51 -21.50
C ILE A 9 -19.21 31.29 -21.76
N PHE A 10 -19.60 30.11 -21.27
CA PHE A 10 -18.85 28.88 -21.54
C PHE A 10 -18.74 28.58 -23.04
N ALA A 11 -19.87 28.64 -23.76
CA ALA A 11 -19.89 28.40 -25.20
C ALA A 11 -19.01 29.42 -25.95
N TYR A 12 -19.11 30.70 -25.60
CA TYR A 12 -18.28 31.74 -26.18
C TYR A 12 -16.79 31.49 -25.96
N VAL A 13 -16.38 31.15 -24.73
CA VAL A 13 -14.97 30.86 -24.43
C VAL A 13 -14.49 29.60 -25.17
N ALA A 14 -15.28 28.52 -25.15
CA ALA A 14 -14.93 27.27 -25.83
C ALA A 14 -14.80 27.43 -27.35
N GLU A 15 -15.64 28.25 -27.98
CA GLU A 15 -15.62 28.45 -29.44
C GLU A 15 -14.48 29.38 -29.89
N ASN A 16 -14.14 30.40 -29.09
CA ASN A 16 -13.18 31.43 -29.47
C ASN A 16 -11.74 31.14 -29.00
N THR A 17 -11.57 30.20 -28.07
CA THR A 17 -10.24 29.74 -27.62
C THR A 17 -9.45 29.07 -28.77
N PRO A 18 -9.99 28.10 -29.54
CA PRO A 18 -9.30 27.51 -30.69
C PRO A 18 -8.94 28.51 -31.78
N LYS A 19 -9.78 29.54 -31.96
CA LYS A 19 -9.60 30.60 -32.97
C LYS A 19 -8.52 31.61 -32.57
N ARG A 20 -7.88 31.46 -31.40
CA ARG A 20 -6.91 32.41 -30.82
C ARG A 20 -7.47 33.83 -30.69
N SER A 21 -8.79 33.97 -30.61
CA SER A 21 -9.47 35.27 -30.50
C SER A 21 -9.55 35.77 -29.05
N LEU A 22 -9.24 34.90 -28.08
CA LEU A 22 -9.14 35.23 -26.66
C LEU A 22 -7.68 35.22 -26.22
N SER A 23 -7.31 36.19 -25.37
CA SER A 23 -5.97 36.21 -24.79
C SER A 23 -5.82 35.09 -23.75
N PRO A 24 -4.63 34.47 -23.63
CA PRO A 24 -4.40 33.40 -22.66
C PRO A 24 -4.77 33.74 -21.21
N PRO A 25 -4.49 34.97 -20.69
CA PRO A 25 -4.90 35.34 -19.34
C PRO A 25 -6.42 35.31 -19.13
N VAL A 26 -7.21 35.69 -20.14
CA VAL A 26 -8.68 35.66 -20.05
C VAL A 26 -9.19 34.22 -19.98
N VAL A 27 -8.58 33.31 -20.74
CA VAL A 27 -8.92 31.88 -20.69
C VAL A 27 -8.55 31.31 -19.32
N GLU A 28 -7.36 31.61 -18.80
CA GLU A 28 -6.91 31.17 -17.47
C GLU A 28 -7.82 31.69 -16.34
N ASP A 29 -8.16 32.98 -16.34
CA ASP A 29 -9.07 33.58 -15.35
C ASP A 29 -10.45 32.90 -15.37
N TYR A 30 -10.92 32.53 -16.54
CA TYR A 30 -12.18 31.81 -16.67
C TYR A 30 -12.09 30.38 -16.12
N VAL A 31 -11.02 29.64 -16.42
CA VAL A 31 -10.79 28.31 -15.83
C VAL A 31 -10.67 28.40 -14.30
N MET A 32 -9.97 29.41 -13.78
CA MET A 32 -9.87 29.69 -12.35
C MET A 32 -11.24 29.95 -11.72
N SER A 33 -12.10 30.72 -12.39
CA SER A 33 -13.48 30.95 -11.94
C SER A 33 -14.28 29.65 -11.88
N LEU A 34 -14.18 28.81 -12.91
CA LEU A 34 -14.84 27.50 -12.95
C LEU A 34 -14.37 26.60 -11.79
N LEU A 35 -13.06 26.53 -11.53
CA LEU A 35 -12.50 25.79 -10.40
C LEU A 35 -13.00 26.31 -9.05
N ARG A 36 -13.08 27.64 -8.85
CA ARG A 36 -13.64 28.24 -7.62
C ARG A 36 -15.10 27.90 -7.40
N THR A 37 -15.86 27.72 -8.48
CA THR A 37 -17.27 27.27 -8.41
C THR A 37 -17.42 25.74 -8.39
N ASN A 38 -16.31 25.00 -8.24
CA ASN A 38 -16.24 23.54 -8.26
C ASN A 38 -16.83 22.90 -9.54
N ASN A 39 -16.79 23.62 -10.66
CA ASN A 39 -17.24 23.11 -11.95
C ASN A 39 -16.06 22.49 -12.73
N LEU A 40 -15.56 21.36 -12.23
CA LEU A 40 -14.37 20.70 -12.79
C LEU A 40 -14.55 20.27 -14.24
N ASN A 41 -15.71 19.71 -14.60
CA ASN A 41 -15.97 19.29 -15.98
C ASN A 41 -15.78 20.44 -16.97
N ALA A 42 -16.35 21.60 -16.66
CA ALA A 42 -16.19 22.79 -17.48
C ALA A 42 -14.74 23.28 -17.48
N ALA A 43 -14.09 23.32 -16.32
CA ALA A 43 -12.69 23.75 -16.19
C ALA A 43 -11.75 22.86 -17.03
N THR A 44 -11.87 21.54 -16.89
CA THR A 44 -11.10 20.54 -17.65
C THR A 44 -11.38 20.65 -19.14
N CYS A 45 -12.64 20.86 -19.55
CA CYS A 45 -12.99 21.03 -20.96
C CYS A 45 -12.34 22.26 -21.58
N ILE A 46 -12.46 23.44 -20.95
CA ILE A 46 -11.80 24.66 -21.45
C ILE A 46 -10.27 24.50 -21.45
N ALA A 47 -9.70 23.90 -20.41
CA ALA A 47 -8.27 23.64 -20.36
C ALA A 47 -7.80 22.76 -21.52
N HIS A 48 -8.52 21.67 -21.80
CA HIS A 48 -8.22 20.79 -22.94
C HIS A 48 -8.37 21.51 -24.29
N VAL A 49 -9.41 22.32 -24.47
CA VAL A 49 -9.62 23.14 -25.67
C VAL A 49 -8.47 24.14 -25.88
N ALA A 50 -8.00 24.78 -24.80
CA ALA A 50 -6.88 25.72 -24.86
C ALA A 50 -5.56 25.05 -25.24
N LEU A 51 -5.33 23.83 -24.77
CA LEU A 51 -4.14 23.04 -25.09
C LEU A 51 -4.15 22.55 -26.54
N GLY A 52 -5.29 22.05 -27.03
CA GLY A 52 -5.43 21.58 -28.42
C GLY A 52 -5.35 22.69 -29.48
N ALA A 53 -5.45 23.96 -29.08
CA ALA A 53 -5.42 25.12 -29.97
C ALA A 53 -4.01 25.59 -30.39
N ARG A 54 -2.93 24.96 -29.87
CA ARG A 54 -1.55 25.46 -30.05
C ARG A 54 -0.58 24.45 -30.66
N GLN A 55 0.33 24.99 -31.48
CA GLN A 55 1.50 24.31 -32.05
C GLN A 55 2.81 24.77 -31.36
N ASP A 56 2.71 25.72 -30.43
CA ASP A 56 3.84 26.50 -29.91
C ASP A 56 4.25 25.97 -28.51
N ALA A 57 5.55 25.88 -28.23
CA ALA A 57 6.11 25.23 -27.01
C ALA A 57 5.96 26.00 -25.68
N GLN A 58 5.20 27.11 -25.61
CA GLN A 58 5.05 27.88 -24.37
C GLN A 58 3.88 27.38 -23.49
N PRO A 59 4.04 27.37 -22.15
CA PRO A 59 2.98 26.93 -21.24
C PRO A 59 1.73 27.82 -21.37
N VAL A 60 0.57 27.18 -21.61
CA VAL A 60 -0.73 27.85 -21.79
C VAL A 60 -1.27 28.41 -20.48
N PHE A 61 -0.91 27.77 -19.37
CA PHE A 61 -1.43 28.07 -18.05
C PHE A 61 -0.32 28.23 -17.03
N SER A 62 -0.55 29.09 -16.05
CA SER A 62 0.37 29.24 -14.93
C SER A 62 0.50 27.96 -14.11
N ASN A 63 1.63 27.83 -13.40
CA ASN A 63 1.85 26.77 -12.42
C ASN A 63 0.79 26.78 -11.31
N GLN A 64 0.23 27.96 -10.98
CA GLN A 64 -0.83 28.10 -9.99
C GLN A 64 -2.12 27.41 -10.46
N LEU A 65 -2.51 27.59 -11.72
CA LEU A 65 -3.69 26.91 -12.25
C LEU A 65 -3.52 25.39 -12.19
N TRP A 66 -2.36 24.89 -12.62
CA TRP A 66 -2.09 23.46 -12.61
C TRP A 66 -2.08 22.85 -11.21
N ALA A 67 -1.51 23.55 -10.23
CA ALA A 67 -1.54 23.12 -8.84
C ALA A 67 -2.99 23.06 -8.30
N LEU A 68 -3.81 24.07 -8.63
CA LEU A 68 -5.22 24.11 -8.24
C LEU A 68 -6.04 23.01 -8.93
N LEU A 69 -5.81 22.78 -10.23
CA LEU A 69 -6.49 21.71 -10.97
C LEU A 69 -6.11 20.33 -10.43
N ALA A 70 -4.83 20.09 -10.12
CA ALA A 70 -4.38 18.84 -9.52
C ALA A 70 -5.01 18.60 -8.14
N SER A 71 -5.05 19.65 -7.32
CA SER A 71 -5.70 19.61 -6.00
C SER A 71 -7.19 19.34 -6.14
N ALA A 72 -7.88 20.06 -7.02
CA ALA A 72 -9.32 19.92 -7.21
C ALA A 72 -9.67 18.54 -7.80
N ALA A 73 -8.91 18.06 -8.78
CA ALA A 73 -9.07 16.72 -9.36
C ALA A 73 -8.93 15.63 -8.30
N SER A 74 -7.93 15.77 -7.43
CA SER A 74 -7.68 14.86 -6.32
C SER A 74 -8.82 14.88 -5.29
N SER A 75 -9.21 16.06 -4.81
CA SER A 75 -10.25 16.21 -3.79
C SER A 75 -11.63 15.76 -4.25
N ALA A 76 -11.93 15.89 -5.54
CA ALA A 76 -13.20 15.47 -6.14
C ALA A 76 -13.17 14.03 -6.70
N CYS A 77 -12.05 13.31 -6.56
CA CYS A 77 -11.81 12.02 -7.24
C CYS A 77 -12.11 12.07 -8.76
N HIS A 78 -11.82 13.19 -9.41
CA HIS A 78 -12.25 13.46 -10.77
C HIS A 78 -11.24 12.96 -11.80
N HIS A 79 -11.53 11.78 -12.39
CA HIS A 79 -10.60 11.09 -13.28
C HIS A 79 -10.14 11.88 -14.51
N SER A 80 -11.06 12.52 -15.25
CA SER A 80 -10.69 13.25 -16.48
C SER A 80 -9.77 14.45 -16.21
N ALA A 81 -9.99 15.16 -15.10
CA ALA A 81 -9.13 16.26 -14.67
C ALA A 81 -7.76 15.73 -14.22
N ALA A 82 -7.72 14.60 -13.51
CA ALA A 82 -6.48 13.93 -13.13
C ALA A 82 -5.68 13.46 -14.36
N LEU A 83 -6.36 12.90 -15.37
CA LEU A 83 -5.76 12.53 -16.65
C LEU A 83 -5.15 13.72 -17.37
N LEU A 84 -5.83 14.86 -17.40
CA LEU A 84 -5.30 16.07 -18.01
C LEU A 84 -4.01 16.53 -17.31
N VAL A 85 -4.01 16.56 -15.98
CA VAL A 85 -2.80 16.86 -15.19
C VAL A 85 -1.68 15.87 -15.48
N TYR A 86 -1.99 14.57 -15.51
CA TYR A 86 -1.02 13.53 -15.81
C TYR A 86 -0.41 13.72 -17.20
N HIS A 87 -1.23 13.90 -18.23
CA HIS A 87 -0.79 14.03 -19.61
C HIS A 87 -0.15 15.37 -19.94
N GLU A 88 -0.15 16.36 -19.05
CA GLU A 88 0.49 17.66 -19.32
C GLU A 88 1.74 17.88 -18.45
N ILE A 89 1.72 17.38 -17.20
CA ILE A 89 2.78 17.65 -16.22
C ILE A 89 3.70 16.44 -16.05
N ILE A 90 3.13 15.23 -16.09
CA ILE A 90 3.83 14.00 -15.70
C ILE A 90 4.35 13.28 -16.94
N ASN A 91 3.49 13.09 -17.93
CA ASN A 91 3.78 12.43 -19.20
C ASN A 91 3.17 13.21 -20.39
N PRO A 92 3.79 14.33 -20.83
CA PRO A 92 3.34 15.15 -21.94
C PRO A 92 3.37 14.45 -23.30
N VAL A 93 2.24 13.87 -23.68
CA VAL A 93 2.05 13.15 -24.96
C VAL A 93 2.37 14.04 -26.17
N ALA A 94 2.02 15.33 -26.11
CA ALA A 94 2.19 16.27 -27.22
C ALA A 94 3.65 16.58 -27.59
N LYS A 95 4.60 16.43 -26.65
CA LYS A 95 6.03 16.66 -26.92
C LYS A 95 6.70 15.46 -27.59
N TYR A 96 6.25 14.25 -27.26
CA TYR A 96 6.75 13.02 -27.86
C TYR A 96 6.32 12.86 -29.32
N GLN A 97 5.12 13.34 -29.70
CA GLN A 97 4.69 13.30 -31.10
C GLN A 97 5.57 14.17 -32.03
N ALA A 98 6.07 15.30 -31.55
CA ALA A 98 7.00 16.14 -32.32
C ALA A 98 8.40 15.52 -32.45
N GLU A 99 8.90 14.84 -31.40
CA GLU A 99 10.20 14.14 -31.44
C GLU A 99 10.15 12.86 -32.29
N ILE A 100 9.01 12.16 -32.30
CA ILE A 100 8.76 10.98 -33.15
C ILE A 100 8.79 11.34 -34.65
N GLU A 101 8.36 12.54 -35.03
CA GLU A 101 8.41 12.99 -36.44
C GLU A 101 9.84 13.34 -36.91
N ASP A 102 10.74 13.74 -36.01
CA ASP A 102 12.14 14.07 -36.34
C ASP A 102 13.08 12.83 -36.32
N GLU A 103 12.74 11.74 -35.61
CA GLU A 103 13.59 10.53 -35.46
C GLU A 103 13.24 9.36 -36.42
N TYR A 104 12.51 9.60 -37.50
CA TYR A 104 12.18 8.61 -38.54
C TYR A 104 13.37 8.24 -39.47
N THR A 105 14.54 7.90 -38.92
CA THR A 105 15.68 7.37 -39.71
C THR A 105 16.27 6.05 -39.26
N ASP A 106 15.85 5.43 -38.16
CA ASP A 106 16.33 4.08 -37.84
C ASP A 106 15.25 3.18 -37.22
N GLY A 107 14.95 2.09 -37.93
CA GLY A 107 13.75 1.24 -37.79
C GLY A 107 13.64 0.41 -36.50
N ASN A 108 13.58 1.06 -35.34
CA ASN A 108 13.31 0.43 -34.04
C ASN A 108 12.36 1.28 -33.17
N LEU A 109 11.26 1.74 -33.77
CA LEU A 109 10.19 2.45 -33.06
C LEU A 109 9.22 1.43 -32.47
N TYR A 110 9.28 1.22 -31.15
CA TYR A 110 8.13 0.92 -30.26
C TYR A 110 8.58 0.67 -28.80
N SER A 111 9.88 0.71 -28.47
CA SER A 111 10.32 0.31 -27.12
C SER A 111 11.37 1.19 -26.42
N LYS A 112 11.70 2.39 -26.90
CA LYS A 112 12.73 3.22 -26.25
C LYS A 112 12.25 4.65 -26.03
N ASN A 113 12.17 5.04 -24.76
CA ASN A 113 12.21 6.42 -24.24
C ASN A 113 10.91 7.25 -24.18
N LEU A 114 9.72 6.62 -24.13
CA LEU A 114 8.43 7.32 -23.90
C LEU A 114 8.16 7.70 -22.41
N GLU A 115 9.14 7.60 -21.52
CA GLU A 115 8.91 7.72 -20.06
C GLU A 115 9.46 9.01 -19.42
N GLU A 116 10.26 9.84 -20.09
CA GLU A 116 10.98 10.93 -19.41
C GLU A 116 10.89 12.29 -20.12
N ASN A 117 10.06 13.19 -19.59
CA ASN A 117 9.92 14.56 -20.09
C ASN A 117 11.04 15.45 -19.52
N GLU A 118 12.00 15.92 -20.33
CA GLU A 118 13.06 16.84 -19.87
C GLU A 118 12.54 18.23 -19.48
N HIS A 119 11.30 18.56 -19.84
CA HIS A 119 10.70 19.87 -19.68
C HIS A 119 9.46 19.83 -18.79
N ILE A 120 9.68 19.61 -17.49
CA ILE A 120 8.63 19.73 -16.47
C ILE A 120 8.58 21.19 -16.00
N PRO A 121 7.48 21.93 -16.26
CA PRO A 121 7.41 23.38 -16.00
C PRO A 121 7.47 23.71 -14.51
N PHE A 122 7.02 22.79 -13.65
CA PHE A 122 7.11 22.88 -12.19
C PHE A 122 6.85 21.52 -11.53
N LEU A 123 7.20 21.38 -10.25
CA LEU A 123 7.01 20.15 -9.50
C LEU A 123 5.65 20.10 -8.79
N LEU A 124 4.92 19.00 -8.94
CA LEU A 124 3.70 18.74 -8.17
C LEU A 124 4.05 18.31 -6.75
N LEU A 125 3.39 18.87 -5.74
CA LEU A 125 3.59 18.48 -4.34
C LEU A 125 3.45 16.95 -4.15
N PRO A 126 4.28 16.30 -3.31
CA PRO A 126 4.19 14.86 -3.01
C PRO A 126 2.77 14.38 -2.66
N ALA A 127 2.07 15.13 -1.81
CA ALA A 127 0.69 14.82 -1.44
C ALA A 127 -0.29 14.86 -2.64
N ALA A 128 -0.05 15.71 -3.63
CA ALA A 128 -0.85 15.74 -4.85
C ALA A 128 -0.56 14.53 -5.75
N ILE A 129 0.71 14.10 -5.84
CA ILE A 129 1.11 12.88 -6.57
C ILE A 129 0.42 11.65 -5.96
N GLU A 130 0.45 11.54 -4.63
CA GLU A 130 -0.22 10.48 -3.88
C GLU A 130 -1.73 10.48 -4.14
N ALA A 131 -2.39 11.63 -4.01
CA ALA A 131 -3.83 11.72 -4.19
C ALA A 131 -4.26 11.43 -5.64
N LEU A 132 -3.49 11.88 -6.63
CA LEU A 132 -3.70 11.51 -8.04
C LEU A 132 -3.55 9.99 -8.25
N ALA A 133 -2.56 9.36 -7.62
CA ALA A 133 -2.37 7.91 -7.70
C ALA A 133 -3.58 7.15 -7.13
N VAL A 134 -4.19 7.64 -6.05
CA VAL A 134 -5.44 7.08 -5.51
C VAL A 134 -6.59 7.21 -6.52
N VAL A 135 -6.75 8.38 -7.17
CA VAL A 135 -7.76 8.56 -8.21
C VAL A 135 -7.55 7.56 -9.35
N PHE A 136 -6.31 7.36 -9.81
CA PHE A 136 -6.02 6.40 -10.87
C PHE A 136 -6.21 4.95 -10.44
N ALA A 137 -5.90 4.60 -9.19
CA ALA A 137 -6.16 3.27 -8.65
C ALA A 137 -7.66 2.94 -8.64
N GLN A 138 -8.50 3.88 -8.22
CA GLN A 138 -9.97 3.73 -8.25
C GLN A 138 -10.54 3.52 -9.66
N HIS A 139 -9.84 3.98 -10.69
CA HIS A 139 -10.25 3.89 -12.09
C HIS A 139 -9.46 2.84 -12.88
N GLY A 140 -8.65 1.99 -12.22
CA GLY A 140 -7.89 0.92 -12.87
C GLY A 140 -6.75 1.40 -13.79
N ASN A 141 -6.34 2.66 -13.73
CA ASN A 141 -5.28 3.20 -14.60
C ASN A 141 -3.88 2.93 -14.03
N ARG A 142 -3.43 1.68 -14.15
CA ARG A 142 -2.11 1.22 -13.67
C ARG A 142 -0.95 1.98 -14.31
N ALA A 143 -1.05 2.29 -15.61
CA ALA A 143 0.01 2.99 -16.34
C ALA A 143 0.28 4.37 -15.72
N ALA A 144 -0.77 5.11 -15.37
CA ALA A 144 -0.63 6.40 -14.72
C ALA A 144 -0.01 6.32 -13.33
N ILE A 145 -0.35 5.29 -12.53
CA ILE A 145 0.27 5.05 -11.21
C ILE A 145 1.78 4.79 -11.35
N GLN A 146 2.18 3.97 -12.33
CA GLN A 146 3.59 3.72 -12.59
C GLN A 146 4.29 5.00 -13.09
N GLY A 147 3.66 5.81 -13.94
CA GLY A 147 4.18 7.10 -14.37
C GLY A 147 4.36 8.09 -13.21
N LEU A 148 3.38 8.17 -12.29
CA LEU A 148 3.47 8.96 -11.06
C LEU A 148 4.63 8.50 -10.15
N ARG A 149 4.83 7.19 -10.02
CA ARG A 149 5.96 6.62 -9.27
C ARG A 149 7.29 6.98 -9.94
N SER A 150 7.40 6.87 -11.26
CA SER A 150 8.62 7.23 -12.01
C SER A 150 8.92 8.73 -11.90
N TYR A 151 7.89 9.58 -12.00
CA TYR A 151 7.99 11.01 -11.75
C TYR A 151 8.46 11.30 -10.33
N PHE A 152 7.89 10.62 -9.33
CA PHE A 152 8.29 10.77 -7.94
C PHE A 152 9.75 10.37 -7.72
N GLN A 153 10.17 9.23 -8.27
CA GLN A 153 11.57 8.76 -8.27
C GLN A 153 12.54 9.77 -8.87
N ARG A 154 12.09 10.52 -9.88
CA ARG A 154 12.90 11.51 -10.57
C ARG A 154 13.09 12.81 -9.79
N PHE A 155 12.07 13.26 -9.06
CA PHE A 155 12.13 14.60 -8.44
C PHE A 155 12.19 14.60 -6.92
N TYR A 156 11.83 13.50 -6.26
CA TYR A 156 11.65 13.46 -4.83
C TYR A 156 12.50 12.41 -4.12
N SER A 157 13.17 12.84 -3.06
CA SER A 157 13.88 11.93 -2.17
C SER A 157 12.90 11.01 -1.46
N TYR A 158 13.09 9.70 -1.62
CA TYR A 158 12.32 8.69 -0.90
C TYR A 158 12.49 8.80 0.62
N MET A 159 13.60 9.36 1.09
CA MET A 159 13.85 9.55 2.53
C MET A 159 13.13 10.75 3.12
N SER A 160 13.02 11.83 2.34
CA SER A 160 12.35 13.04 2.80
C SER A 160 10.83 12.93 2.68
N HIS A 161 10.36 12.03 1.81
CA HIS A 161 8.95 11.80 1.52
C HIS A 161 8.59 10.30 1.61
N LYS A 162 8.98 9.67 2.72
CA LYS A 162 8.80 8.22 2.96
C LYS A 162 7.34 7.79 2.84
N ASP A 163 6.42 8.56 3.42
CA ASP A 163 5.00 8.20 3.47
C ASP A 163 4.40 8.17 2.06
N THR A 164 4.64 9.21 1.26
CA THR A 164 4.21 9.24 -0.15
C THR A 164 4.86 8.12 -0.96
N TYR A 165 6.15 7.84 -0.74
CA TYR A 165 6.81 6.72 -1.43
C TYR A 165 6.16 5.38 -1.06
N MET A 166 5.88 5.16 0.22
CA MET A 166 5.22 3.97 0.74
C MET A 166 3.83 3.80 0.12
N ALA A 167 3.03 4.88 0.11
CA ALA A 167 1.70 4.88 -0.50
C ALA A 167 1.76 4.56 -2.01
N LEU A 168 2.69 5.15 -2.76
CA LEU A 168 2.87 4.85 -4.18
C LEU A 168 3.28 3.39 -4.43
N GLN A 169 4.12 2.80 -3.58
CA GLN A 169 4.47 1.38 -3.69
C GLN A 169 3.26 0.48 -3.42
N ALA A 170 2.48 0.78 -2.38
CA ALA A 170 1.26 0.05 -2.07
C ALA A 170 0.24 0.15 -3.22
N LEU A 171 0.00 1.34 -3.76
CA LEU A 171 -0.93 1.56 -4.87
C LEU A 171 -0.52 0.82 -6.15
N VAL A 172 0.78 0.66 -6.43
CA VAL A 172 1.24 -0.19 -7.54
C VAL A 172 0.83 -1.65 -7.32
N ILE A 173 1.06 -2.20 -6.14
CA ILE A 173 0.68 -3.59 -5.80
C ILE A 173 -0.83 -3.76 -5.89
N GLU A 174 -1.59 -2.86 -5.24
CA GLU A 174 -3.05 -2.86 -5.24
C GLU A 174 -3.62 -2.74 -6.65
N SER A 175 -2.99 -1.97 -7.54
CA SER A 175 -3.43 -1.85 -8.94
C SER A 175 -3.22 -3.14 -9.76
N HIS A 176 -2.17 -3.91 -9.51
CA HIS A 176 -2.02 -5.23 -10.12
C HIS A 176 -3.05 -6.20 -9.54
N ALA A 177 -3.25 -6.16 -8.23
CA ALA A 177 -4.20 -7.00 -7.54
C ALA A 177 -5.66 -6.77 -8.01
N ALA A 178 -6.07 -5.51 -8.17
CA ALA A 178 -7.38 -5.13 -8.70
C ALA A 178 -7.67 -5.70 -10.10
N ASN A 179 -6.61 -5.94 -10.89
CA ASN A 179 -6.71 -6.52 -12.24
C ASN A 179 -6.58 -8.06 -12.24
N GLY A 180 -6.46 -8.70 -11.09
CA GLY A 180 -6.28 -10.15 -10.97
C GLY A 180 -4.88 -10.65 -11.35
N ASP A 181 -3.91 -9.74 -11.50
CA ASP A 181 -2.54 -10.03 -11.95
C ASP A 181 -1.66 -10.42 -10.75
N LEU A 182 -1.83 -11.66 -10.27
CA LEU A 182 -1.18 -12.15 -9.05
C LEU A 182 0.35 -12.18 -9.16
N ASP A 183 0.89 -12.62 -10.30
CA ASP A 183 2.33 -12.77 -10.47
C ASP A 183 3.05 -11.43 -10.33
N ASN A 184 2.58 -10.39 -11.04
CA ASN A 184 3.17 -9.06 -10.91
C ASN A 184 2.89 -8.45 -9.53
N ALA A 185 1.71 -8.67 -8.95
CA ALA A 185 1.42 -8.19 -7.60
C ALA A 185 2.37 -8.81 -6.55
N LEU A 186 2.67 -10.11 -6.67
CA LEU A 186 3.61 -10.83 -5.81
C LEU A 186 5.04 -10.33 -5.96
N ASP A 187 5.51 -10.13 -7.19
CA ASP A 187 6.85 -9.61 -7.45
C ASP A 187 7.01 -8.21 -6.85
N ARG A 188 6.03 -7.32 -7.08
CA ARG A 188 6.03 -5.97 -6.51
C ARG A 188 5.90 -5.97 -4.98
N PHE A 189 5.12 -6.90 -4.42
CA PHE A 189 5.03 -7.10 -2.98
C PHE A 189 6.38 -7.49 -2.38
N CYS A 190 7.09 -8.44 -2.98
CA CYS A 190 8.39 -8.89 -2.47
C CYS A 190 9.42 -7.74 -2.50
N ASP A 191 9.46 -7.00 -3.62
CA ASP A 191 10.27 -5.79 -3.74
C ASP A 191 9.94 -4.74 -2.67
N PHE A 192 8.66 -4.57 -2.34
CA PHE A 192 8.19 -3.62 -1.34
C PHE A 192 8.51 -4.08 0.08
N ALA A 193 8.29 -5.36 0.40
CA ALA A 193 8.57 -5.94 1.71
C ALA A 193 10.04 -5.76 2.10
N MET A 194 10.98 -5.97 1.17
CA MET A 194 12.42 -5.78 1.42
C MET A 194 12.82 -4.34 1.83
N LYS A 195 11.92 -3.36 1.67
CA LYS A 195 12.18 -1.95 2.05
C LYS A 195 11.86 -1.67 3.51
N PHE A 196 11.22 -2.59 4.23
CA PHE A 196 10.91 -2.48 5.66
C PHE A 196 12.00 -3.11 6.52
N ARG A 197 12.36 -2.46 7.64
CA ARG A 197 13.36 -2.98 8.57
C ARG A 197 13.02 -4.35 9.13
N ALA A 198 11.73 -4.65 9.35
CA ALA A 198 11.27 -5.93 9.85
C ALA A 198 11.57 -7.12 8.91
N HIS A 199 11.69 -6.84 7.61
CA HIS A 199 11.76 -7.83 6.54
C HIS A 199 13.16 -8.00 5.94
N GLY A 200 14.11 -7.18 6.37
CA GLY A 200 15.51 -7.26 5.96
C GLY A 200 16.40 -7.94 7.01
N LYS A 201 17.71 -8.02 6.71
CA LYS A 201 18.71 -8.26 7.75
C LYS A 201 18.73 -7.03 8.66
N TYR A 202 18.51 -7.23 9.97
CA TYR A 202 18.51 -6.14 10.93
C TYR A 202 19.85 -5.40 10.90
N LYS A 203 19.76 -4.07 10.89
CA LYS A 203 20.89 -3.15 11.02
C LYS A 203 20.49 -2.05 12.00
N PRO A 204 21.40 -1.62 12.90
CA PRO A 204 21.16 -0.46 13.75
C PRO A 204 20.76 0.77 12.92
N GLU A 205 19.91 1.63 13.48
CA GLU A 205 19.41 2.81 12.77
C GLU A 205 20.52 3.75 12.30
N GLU A 206 21.57 3.91 13.11
CA GLU A 206 22.73 4.73 12.80
C GLU A 206 23.47 4.18 11.58
N GLU A 207 23.72 2.87 11.52
CA GLU A 207 24.35 2.21 10.37
C GLU A 207 23.50 2.35 9.11
N VAL A 208 22.17 2.24 9.23
CA VAL A 208 21.25 2.45 8.11
C VAL A 208 21.34 3.90 7.62
N LYS A 209 21.29 4.89 8.52
CA LYS A 209 21.40 6.31 8.19
C LYS A 209 22.73 6.63 7.51
N GLU A 210 23.85 6.14 8.03
CA GLU A 210 25.18 6.32 7.45
C GLU A 210 25.28 5.67 6.06
N ALA A 211 24.82 4.42 5.91
CA ALA A 211 24.84 3.73 4.63
C ALA A 211 23.97 4.44 3.57
N LEU A 212 22.83 5.00 3.99
CA LEU A 212 21.95 5.77 3.12
C LEU A 212 22.55 7.12 2.74
N ALA A 213 23.13 7.85 3.70
CA ALA A 213 23.81 9.12 3.45
C ALA A 213 24.97 8.92 2.46
N TYR A 214 25.79 7.89 2.68
CA TYR A 214 26.87 7.50 1.78
C TYR A 214 26.34 7.11 0.39
N ALA A 215 25.27 6.32 0.30
CA ALA A 215 24.67 5.95 -0.98
C ALA A 215 24.14 7.16 -1.74
N VAL A 216 23.51 8.12 -1.04
CA VAL A 216 23.04 9.38 -1.63
C VAL A 216 24.21 10.19 -2.16
N GLU A 217 25.27 10.38 -1.37
CA GLU A 217 26.46 11.15 -1.76
C GLU A 217 27.13 10.55 -3.00
N VAL A 218 27.42 9.25 -2.98
CA VAL A 218 28.04 8.54 -4.12
C VAL A 218 27.16 8.61 -5.37
N ASN A 219 25.84 8.47 -5.23
CA ASN A 219 24.93 8.54 -6.38
C ASN A 219 24.74 9.98 -6.88
N CYS A 220 24.89 11.00 -6.02
CA CYS A 220 24.94 12.40 -6.41
C CYS A 220 26.23 12.73 -7.19
N GLU A 221 27.38 12.23 -6.76
CA GLU A 221 28.64 12.43 -7.47
C GLU A 221 28.64 11.73 -8.83
N LYS A 222 28.25 10.45 -8.87
CA LYS A 222 28.08 9.70 -10.14
C LYS A 222 27.14 10.43 -11.09
N ARG A 223 26.04 10.97 -10.57
CA ARG A 223 25.11 11.79 -11.36
C ARG A 223 25.79 13.02 -11.92
N HIS A 224 26.53 13.77 -11.11
CA HIS A 224 27.22 14.96 -11.57
C HIS A 224 28.17 14.64 -12.72
N VAL A 225 28.92 13.54 -12.62
CA VAL A 225 29.80 13.04 -13.68
C VAL A 225 29.02 12.62 -14.93
N GLU A 226 27.92 11.89 -14.79
CA GLU A 226 27.09 11.47 -15.92
C GLU A 226 26.39 12.65 -16.60
N MET A 227 25.94 13.65 -15.84
CA MET A 227 25.37 14.90 -16.40
C MET A 227 26.41 15.71 -17.18
N GLN A 228 27.67 15.71 -16.73
CA GLN A 228 28.74 16.37 -17.48
C GLN A 228 29.07 15.63 -18.79
N LYS A 229 29.07 14.29 -18.78
CA LYS A 229 29.37 13.47 -19.96
C LYS A 229 28.21 13.44 -20.96
N HIS A 230 26.99 13.40 -20.44
CA HIS A 230 25.76 13.24 -21.20
C HIS A 230 24.67 14.17 -20.65
N PRO A 231 24.76 15.50 -20.92
CA PRO A 231 23.81 16.49 -20.40
C PRO A 231 22.35 16.27 -20.82
N ARG A 232 22.09 15.37 -21.78
CA ARG A 232 20.76 14.96 -22.27
C ARG A 232 20.47 13.45 -22.06
N ALA A 233 21.16 12.78 -21.13
CA ALA A 233 20.91 11.37 -20.89
C ALA A 233 19.60 11.14 -20.12
N ALA A 234 18.57 10.66 -20.82
CA ALA A 234 17.30 10.13 -20.29
C ALA A 234 17.43 8.81 -19.48
N LYS A 235 18.57 8.58 -18.82
CA LYS A 235 18.82 7.37 -18.00
C LYS A 235 19.23 7.68 -16.57
N ILE A 236 19.22 8.96 -16.19
CA ILE A 236 19.65 9.37 -14.86
C ILE A 236 18.52 9.06 -13.88
N ILE A 237 18.72 8.07 -13.01
CA ILE A 237 17.81 7.78 -11.90
C ILE A 237 18.18 8.70 -10.73
N TYR A 238 17.33 9.67 -10.43
CA TYR A 238 17.65 10.78 -9.51
C TYR A 238 17.50 10.47 -8.01
N ASN A 239 16.97 9.30 -7.62
CA ASN A 239 16.85 8.91 -6.20
C ASN A 239 17.15 7.43 -5.96
N LYS A 240 18.35 7.00 -6.37
CA LYS A 240 18.85 5.69 -5.98
C LYS A 240 19.46 5.77 -4.58
N TYR A 241 18.89 5.04 -3.63
CA TYR A 241 19.40 4.92 -2.25
C TYR A 241 20.13 3.59 -2.03
N THR A 242 20.44 2.89 -3.14
CA THR A 242 21.22 1.67 -3.15
C THR A 242 22.47 1.86 -3.99
N LEU A 243 23.56 1.28 -3.52
CA LEU A 243 24.79 1.20 -4.30
C LEU A 243 24.67 0.05 -5.32
N PRO A 244 25.20 0.19 -6.55
CA PRO A 244 25.26 -0.93 -7.50
C PRO A 244 25.95 -2.15 -6.87
N GLY A 245 25.32 -3.33 -6.94
CA GLY A 245 25.86 -4.57 -6.38
C GLY A 245 25.65 -4.76 -4.87
N HIS A 246 25.04 -3.80 -4.16
CA HIS A 246 24.74 -3.92 -2.73
C HIS A 246 23.26 -4.24 -2.48
N PRO A 247 22.95 -4.97 -1.38
CA PRO A 247 21.57 -5.21 -0.98
C PRO A 247 20.85 -3.90 -0.63
N PHE A 248 19.53 -3.90 -0.70
CA PHE A 248 18.71 -2.75 -0.32
C PHE A 248 18.91 -2.42 1.16
N SER A 249 19.17 -1.14 1.46
CA SER A 249 19.00 -0.60 2.80
C SER A 249 17.51 -0.38 3.04
N ALA A 250 16.97 -0.94 4.13
CA ALA A 250 15.60 -0.68 4.52
C ALA A 250 15.40 0.82 4.80
N ILE A 251 14.29 1.37 4.35
CA ILE A 251 13.98 2.80 4.43
C ILE A 251 12.73 3.05 5.28
N PHE A 252 11.84 2.06 5.32
CA PHE A 252 10.61 2.09 6.10
C PHE A 252 10.87 1.43 7.45
N ASP A 253 10.35 2.09 8.48
CA ASP A 253 10.39 1.60 9.84
C ASP A 253 9.21 0.64 10.06
N GLY A 254 9.35 -0.27 11.02
CA GLY A 254 8.31 -1.24 11.35
C GLY A 254 8.11 -2.33 10.30
N ASP A 255 6.86 -2.79 10.19
CA ASP A 255 6.44 -4.01 9.50
C ASP A 255 5.24 -3.74 8.57
N LEU A 256 5.27 -4.33 7.37
CA LEU A 256 4.19 -4.31 6.39
C LEU A 256 3.03 -5.23 6.85
N LYS A 257 1.84 -4.68 7.08
CA LYS A 257 0.68 -5.43 7.59
C LYS A 257 -0.22 -5.88 6.45
N VAL A 258 -1.04 -6.91 6.72
CA VAL A 258 -2.05 -7.39 5.76
C VAL A 258 -3.06 -6.29 5.42
N VAL A 259 -3.45 -5.48 6.41
CA VAL A 259 -4.42 -4.38 6.22
C VAL A 259 -3.90 -3.24 5.36
N ASP A 260 -2.58 -3.16 5.13
CA ASP A 260 -1.98 -2.12 4.29
C ASP A 260 -2.17 -2.42 2.79
N LEU A 261 -2.53 -3.66 2.44
CA LEU A 261 -2.68 -4.16 1.07
C LEU A 261 -3.97 -5.00 0.91
N PRO A 262 -5.16 -4.39 1.03
CA PRO A 262 -6.43 -5.12 1.08
C PRO A 262 -6.79 -5.83 -0.23
N LEU A 263 -6.60 -5.23 -1.41
CA LEU A 263 -6.93 -5.88 -2.68
C LEU A 263 -5.93 -7.00 -2.99
N PHE A 264 -4.65 -6.80 -2.65
CA PHE A 264 -3.67 -7.87 -2.76
C PHE A 264 -4.01 -9.04 -1.84
N TYR A 265 -4.41 -8.77 -0.59
CA TYR A 265 -4.86 -9.81 0.32
C TYR A 265 -6.08 -10.56 -0.23
N GLU A 266 -7.08 -9.87 -0.74
CA GLU A 266 -8.27 -10.49 -1.34
C GLU A 266 -7.91 -11.39 -2.53
N LEU A 267 -7.08 -10.90 -3.45
CA LEU A 267 -6.62 -11.69 -4.59
C LEU A 267 -5.84 -12.93 -4.11
N PHE A 268 -4.97 -12.76 -3.12
CA PHE A 268 -4.18 -13.85 -2.56
C PHE A 268 -5.07 -14.88 -1.86
N TYR A 269 -6.03 -14.44 -1.06
CA TYR A 269 -7.04 -15.26 -0.38
C TYR A 269 -7.82 -16.12 -1.38
N GLN A 270 -8.34 -15.52 -2.45
CA GLN A 270 -9.07 -16.25 -3.50
C GLN A 270 -8.20 -17.32 -4.16
N ASN A 271 -6.93 -17.02 -4.42
CA ASN A 271 -5.99 -17.99 -5.01
C ASN A 271 -5.61 -19.12 -4.03
N VAL A 272 -5.48 -18.83 -2.74
CA VAL A 272 -5.31 -19.85 -1.70
C VAL A 272 -6.52 -20.78 -1.66
N ARG A 273 -7.75 -20.24 -1.72
CA ARG A 273 -8.97 -21.05 -1.80
C ARG A 273 -8.96 -22.00 -2.99
N VAL A 274 -8.68 -21.48 -4.18
CA VAL A 274 -8.60 -22.29 -5.42
C VAL A 274 -7.50 -23.36 -5.32
N LEU A 275 -6.36 -23.03 -4.71
CA LEU A 275 -5.28 -23.98 -4.48
C LEU A 275 -5.71 -25.11 -3.54
N MET A 276 -6.42 -24.79 -2.46
CA MET A 276 -6.95 -25.79 -1.52
C MET A 276 -7.94 -26.74 -2.19
N GLU A 277 -8.84 -26.21 -3.01
CA GLU A 277 -9.85 -26.99 -3.75
C GLU A 277 -9.21 -27.92 -4.79
N LYS A 278 -8.18 -27.44 -5.52
CA LYS A 278 -7.55 -28.21 -6.61
C LYS A 278 -6.51 -29.21 -6.14
N ASN A 279 -5.79 -28.93 -5.05
CA ASN A 279 -4.60 -29.68 -4.67
C ASN A 279 -4.78 -30.58 -3.44
N GLY A 280 -5.98 -30.65 -2.87
CA GLY A 280 -6.30 -31.56 -1.77
C GLY A 280 -5.38 -31.33 -0.58
N SER A 281 -4.53 -32.31 -0.24
CA SER A 281 -3.56 -32.21 0.85
C SER A 281 -2.23 -31.53 0.48
N GLY A 282 -1.90 -31.41 -0.81
CA GLY A 282 -0.59 -30.90 -1.27
C GLY A 282 -0.49 -29.36 -1.36
N TYR A 283 -1.57 -28.64 -1.04
CA TYR A 283 -1.58 -27.17 -1.10
C TYR A 283 -0.62 -26.53 -0.09
N LEU A 284 -0.50 -27.11 1.12
CA LEU A 284 0.30 -26.55 2.19
C LEU A 284 1.79 -26.51 1.81
N ASP A 285 2.31 -27.58 1.22
CA ASP A 285 3.69 -27.64 0.74
C ASP A 285 3.97 -26.59 -0.33
N ARG A 286 2.99 -26.31 -1.21
CA ARG A 286 3.09 -25.27 -2.23
C ARG A 286 3.10 -23.86 -1.62
N LEU A 287 2.28 -23.61 -0.60
CA LEU A 287 2.27 -22.32 0.11
C LEU A 287 3.57 -22.09 0.87
N VAL A 288 4.07 -23.12 1.57
CA VAL A 288 5.38 -23.06 2.23
C VAL A 288 6.48 -22.86 1.19
N PHE A 289 6.45 -23.59 0.07
CA PHE A 289 7.41 -23.40 -1.02
C PHE A 289 7.39 -21.97 -1.55
N LEU A 290 6.21 -21.42 -1.85
CA LEU A 290 6.04 -20.04 -2.32
C LEU A 290 6.62 -19.02 -1.32
N MET A 291 6.22 -19.10 -0.04
CA MET A 291 6.76 -18.25 1.02
C MET A 291 8.29 -18.34 1.05
N THR A 292 8.83 -19.54 0.94
CA THR A 292 10.26 -19.73 1.12
C THR A 292 11.11 -19.37 -0.09
N LYS A 293 10.53 -19.45 -1.30
CA LYS A 293 11.17 -19.08 -2.56
C LYS A 293 11.13 -17.55 -2.76
N SER A 294 10.03 -16.92 -2.37
CA SER A 294 9.79 -15.49 -2.63
C SER A 294 10.27 -14.63 -1.46
N HIS A 295 9.47 -14.52 -0.39
CA HIS A 295 9.83 -13.72 0.77
C HIS A 295 9.06 -14.16 2.02
N HIS A 296 9.69 -14.17 3.20
CA HIS A 296 9.06 -14.61 4.46
C HIS A 296 7.87 -13.72 4.87
N ALA A 297 7.87 -12.44 4.48
CA ALA A 297 6.73 -11.54 4.65
C ALA A 297 5.42 -12.08 4.05
N LEU A 298 5.45 -12.96 3.04
CA LEU A 298 4.23 -13.62 2.54
C LEU A 298 3.58 -14.52 3.59
N GLY A 299 4.34 -15.00 4.58
CA GLY A 299 3.85 -15.85 5.66
C GLY A 299 2.64 -15.26 6.37
N LYS A 300 2.59 -13.95 6.58
CA LYS A 300 1.43 -13.30 7.21
C LYS A 300 0.16 -13.37 6.34
N PHE A 301 0.28 -13.15 5.03
CA PHE A 301 -0.86 -13.26 4.11
C PHE A 301 -1.37 -14.70 4.02
N ILE A 302 -0.43 -15.67 4.00
CA ILE A 302 -0.75 -17.10 4.03
C ILE A 302 -1.46 -17.47 5.35
N ILE A 303 -0.92 -17.07 6.50
CA ILE A 303 -1.51 -17.35 7.81
C ILE A 303 -2.92 -16.77 7.91
N HIS A 304 -3.11 -15.50 7.55
CA HIS A 304 -4.42 -14.87 7.55
C HIS A 304 -5.41 -15.60 6.63
N SER A 305 -5.00 -15.95 5.41
CA SER A 305 -5.86 -16.66 4.46
C SER A 305 -6.28 -18.04 4.98
N LEU A 306 -5.34 -18.80 5.55
CA LEU A 306 -5.62 -20.10 6.16
C LEU A 306 -6.59 -19.98 7.34
N CYS A 307 -6.41 -18.97 8.20
CA CYS A 307 -7.29 -18.71 9.33
C CYS A 307 -8.70 -18.26 8.93
N GLU A 308 -8.87 -17.62 7.77
CA GLU A 308 -10.19 -17.30 7.21
C GLU A 308 -10.86 -18.51 6.54
N HIS A 309 -10.09 -19.52 6.14
CA HIS A 309 -10.59 -20.83 5.70
C HIS A 309 -10.68 -21.88 6.81
N TYR A 310 -10.66 -21.45 8.08
CA TYR A 310 -10.71 -22.34 9.26
C TYR A 310 -9.57 -23.38 9.34
N LYS A 311 -8.45 -23.14 8.63
CA LYS A 311 -7.24 -23.98 8.59
C LYS A 311 -6.21 -23.53 9.61
N CYS A 312 -6.62 -23.45 10.88
CA CYS A 312 -5.76 -22.91 11.95
C CYS A 312 -4.54 -23.81 12.23
N PHE A 313 -4.68 -25.13 12.09
CA PHE A 313 -3.56 -26.05 12.27
C PHE A 313 -2.47 -25.83 11.20
N GLU A 314 -2.88 -25.67 9.94
CA GLU A 314 -1.99 -25.37 8.83
C GLU A 314 -1.36 -23.99 8.96
N ALA A 315 -2.10 -22.99 9.45
CA ALA A 315 -1.56 -21.66 9.74
C ALA A 315 -0.42 -21.72 10.78
N VAL A 316 -0.60 -22.51 11.85
CA VAL A 316 0.44 -22.75 12.86
C VAL A 316 1.63 -23.50 12.26
N HIS A 317 1.41 -24.42 11.32
CA HIS A 317 2.48 -25.09 10.60
C HIS A 317 3.32 -24.09 9.79
N VAL A 318 2.68 -23.20 9.04
CA VAL A 318 3.36 -22.14 8.27
C VAL A 318 4.16 -21.23 9.20
N LEU A 319 3.56 -20.78 10.31
CA LEU A 319 4.24 -19.97 11.31
C LEU A 319 5.51 -20.66 11.84
N ASN A 320 5.41 -21.92 12.27
CA ASN A 320 6.58 -22.68 12.76
C ASN A 320 7.67 -22.83 11.68
N LYS A 321 7.29 -23.08 10.42
CA LYS A 321 8.25 -23.17 9.30
C LYS A 321 8.93 -21.83 9.02
N MET A 322 8.17 -20.74 9.06
CA MET A 322 8.69 -19.38 8.92
C MET A 322 9.73 -19.09 10.00
N MET A 323 9.39 -19.37 11.28
CA MET A 323 10.26 -19.15 12.42
C MET A 323 11.52 -20.01 12.40
N ALA A 324 11.40 -21.27 11.97
CA ALA A 324 12.55 -22.17 11.88
C ALA A 324 13.53 -21.76 10.78
N LYS A 325 13.03 -21.28 9.63
CA LYS A 325 13.85 -20.94 8.46
C LYS A 325 14.42 -19.52 8.54
N TYR A 326 13.68 -18.58 9.12
CA TYR A 326 14.02 -17.16 9.16
C TYR A 326 14.28 -16.69 10.60
N LYS A 327 15.27 -17.29 11.27
CA LYS A 327 15.63 -16.94 12.66
C LYS A 327 15.91 -15.44 12.85
N TYR A 328 16.52 -14.79 11.86
CA TYR A 328 16.76 -13.35 11.93
C TYR A 328 15.47 -12.54 12.02
N ALA A 329 14.36 -12.98 11.42
CA ALA A 329 13.07 -12.30 11.55
C ALA A 329 12.53 -12.46 12.97
N ALA A 330 12.68 -13.64 13.57
CA ALA A 330 12.33 -13.90 14.97
C ALA A 330 13.14 -13.06 15.97
N GLU A 331 14.39 -12.76 15.64
CA GLU A 331 15.33 -12.01 16.48
C GLU A 331 15.30 -10.51 16.19
N ASN A 332 14.66 -10.07 15.10
CA ASN A 332 14.59 -8.68 14.68
C ASN A 332 13.59 -7.90 15.55
N PRO A 333 14.03 -6.90 16.34
CA PRO A 333 13.12 -6.12 17.19
C PRO A 333 12.05 -5.34 16.40
N SER A 334 12.28 -5.11 15.10
CA SER A 334 11.32 -4.43 14.23
C SER A 334 10.23 -5.35 13.70
N TYR A 335 10.40 -6.67 13.81
CA TYR A 335 9.43 -7.67 13.36
C TYR A 335 8.63 -8.19 14.55
N THR A 336 7.32 -7.96 14.53
CA THR A 336 6.41 -8.41 15.60
C THR A 336 5.54 -9.54 15.09
N LEU A 337 5.50 -10.66 15.82
CA LEU A 337 4.65 -11.82 15.49
C LEU A 337 3.21 -11.71 16.02
N ALA A 338 2.95 -10.69 16.83
CA ALA A 338 1.64 -10.52 17.46
C ALA A 338 0.47 -10.51 16.44
N PRO A 339 0.57 -9.86 15.27
CA PRO A 339 -0.48 -9.91 14.25
C PRO A 339 -0.79 -11.34 13.78
N GLU A 340 0.22 -12.16 13.50
CA GLU A 340 0.05 -13.54 13.05
C GLU A 340 -0.59 -14.42 14.13
N PHE A 341 -0.18 -14.25 15.39
CA PHE A 341 -0.82 -14.95 16.51
C PHE A 341 -2.27 -14.50 16.72
N MET A 342 -2.56 -13.20 16.63
CA MET A 342 -3.93 -12.67 16.70
C MET A 342 -4.80 -13.22 15.56
N ALA A 343 -4.25 -13.37 14.35
CA ALA A 343 -4.96 -13.97 13.22
C ALA A 343 -5.32 -15.44 13.48
N ILE A 344 -4.37 -16.22 14.01
CA ILE A 344 -4.59 -17.63 14.37
C ILE A 344 -5.65 -17.74 15.46
N LEU A 345 -5.49 -17.03 16.57
CA LEU A 345 -6.43 -17.06 17.70
C LEU A 345 -7.83 -16.57 17.28
N GLY A 346 -7.91 -15.53 16.45
CA GLY A 346 -9.16 -15.05 15.87
C GLY A 346 -9.81 -16.06 14.92
N GLY A 347 -9.01 -16.80 14.14
CA GLY A 347 -9.46 -17.91 13.31
C GLY A 347 -10.03 -19.06 14.15
N MET A 348 -9.37 -19.40 15.26
CA MET A 348 -9.84 -20.43 16.19
C MET A 348 -11.15 -20.03 16.87
N ARG A 349 -11.30 -18.76 17.27
CA ARG A 349 -12.56 -18.22 17.78
C ARG A 349 -13.71 -18.47 16.79
N ARG A 350 -13.52 -18.07 15.52
CA ARG A 350 -14.53 -18.26 14.47
C ARG A 350 -14.83 -19.74 14.22
N LEU A 351 -13.82 -20.60 14.26
CA LEU A 351 -13.99 -22.06 14.15
C LEU A 351 -14.89 -22.58 15.28
N PHE A 352 -14.63 -22.17 16.52
CA PHE A 352 -15.40 -22.64 17.68
C PHE A 352 -16.85 -22.15 17.66
N GLU A 353 -17.05 -20.88 17.28
CA GLU A 353 -18.38 -20.30 17.02
C GLU A 353 -19.13 -21.10 15.95
N ALA A 354 -18.48 -21.44 14.83
CA ALA A 354 -19.08 -22.19 13.72
C ALA A 354 -19.41 -23.65 14.09
N CYS A 355 -18.64 -24.28 14.97
CA CYS A 355 -18.86 -25.67 15.39
C CYS A 355 -20.01 -25.86 16.40
N GLY A 356 -20.60 -24.79 16.93
CA GLY A 356 -21.78 -24.86 17.81
C GLY A 356 -21.62 -25.72 19.07
N GLY A 357 -20.37 -26.00 19.49
CA GLY A 357 -20.05 -26.82 20.66
C GLY A 357 -19.48 -28.21 20.42
N SER A 358 -19.42 -28.66 19.16
CA SER A 358 -18.71 -29.90 18.80
C SER A 358 -17.25 -29.64 18.40
N VAL A 359 -16.53 -28.85 19.20
CA VAL A 359 -15.11 -28.57 18.93
C VAL A 359 -14.28 -29.83 19.18
N PRO A 360 -13.51 -30.32 18.19
CA PRO A 360 -12.55 -31.41 18.38
C PRO A 360 -11.55 -31.11 19.49
N GLU A 361 -11.20 -32.12 20.28
CA GLU A 361 -10.22 -31.97 21.37
C GLU A 361 -8.84 -31.53 20.86
N SER A 362 -8.48 -31.96 19.64
CA SER A 362 -7.27 -31.51 18.93
C SER A 362 -7.21 -29.99 18.76
N ASP A 363 -8.33 -29.35 18.45
CA ASP A 363 -8.39 -27.90 18.22
C ASP A 363 -8.33 -27.13 19.54
N ARG A 364 -8.90 -27.68 20.62
CA ARG A 364 -8.73 -27.13 21.96
C ARG A 364 -7.28 -27.20 22.42
N HIS A 365 -6.60 -28.32 22.19
CA HIS A 365 -5.17 -28.43 22.48
C HIS A 365 -4.34 -27.45 21.64
N LEU A 366 -4.70 -27.27 20.37
CA LEU A 366 -4.06 -26.30 19.51
C LEU A 366 -4.15 -24.88 20.09
N LEU A 367 -5.30 -24.47 20.64
CA LEU A 367 -5.50 -23.12 21.21
C LEU A 367 -4.47 -22.82 22.31
N ASN A 368 -4.33 -23.76 23.25
CA ASN A 368 -3.38 -23.63 24.34
C ASN A 368 -1.93 -23.69 23.82
N ASN A 369 -1.64 -24.56 22.86
CA ASN A 369 -0.31 -24.67 22.27
C ASN A 369 0.10 -23.39 21.53
N VAL A 370 -0.82 -22.75 20.79
CA VAL A 370 -0.57 -21.49 20.10
C VAL A 370 -0.26 -20.37 21.09
N PHE A 371 -1.03 -20.28 22.17
CA PHE A 371 -0.80 -19.25 23.17
C PHE A 371 0.51 -19.47 23.95
N GLU A 372 0.84 -20.71 24.32
CA GLU A 372 2.14 -21.02 24.93
C GLU A 372 3.31 -20.79 23.95
N LEU A 373 3.10 -21.04 22.65
CA LEU A 373 4.08 -20.71 21.62
C LEU A 373 4.31 -19.19 21.53
N TYR A 374 3.24 -18.39 21.58
CA TYR A 374 3.33 -16.93 21.62
C TYR A 374 4.15 -16.45 22.83
N LEU A 375 3.85 -16.95 24.04
CA LEU A 375 4.59 -16.59 25.26
C LEU A 375 6.08 -16.94 25.19
N ARG A 376 6.46 -17.96 24.41
CA ARG A 376 7.87 -18.32 24.22
C ARG A 376 8.60 -17.32 23.33
N TYR A 377 7.93 -16.80 22.30
CA TYR A 377 8.52 -15.88 21.32
C TYR A 377 8.49 -14.41 21.77
N ASP A 378 7.45 -13.97 22.45
CA ASP A 378 7.26 -12.57 22.84
C ASP A 378 7.36 -12.39 24.37
N ARG A 379 8.60 -12.51 24.88
CA ARG A 379 8.87 -12.50 26.33
C ARG A 379 8.88 -11.11 26.95
N THR A 380 9.01 -10.05 26.15
CA THR A 380 9.35 -8.70 26.64
C THR A 380 8.25 -7.67 26.43
N ASN A 381 7.34 -7.85 25.46
CA ASN A 381 6.27 -6.90 25.17
C ASN A 381 4.97 -7.61 24.82
N MET A 382 4.43 -8.38 25.77
CA MET A 382 3.18 -9.12 25.54
C MET A 382 2.05 -8.16 25.15
N VAL A 383 1.63 -8.24 23.89
CA VAL A 383 0.63 -7.36 23.30
C VAL A 383 -0.74 -7.76 23.86
N HIS A 384 -1.42 -6.81 24.50
CA HIS A 384 -2.79 -6.97 25.04
C HIS A 384 -3.74 -7.65 24.04
N GLY A 385 -3.57 -7.36 22.75
CA GLY A 385 -4.35 -7.95 21.65
C GLY A 385 -4.25 -9.48 21.54
N CYS A 386 -3.05 -10.07 21.64
CA CYS A 386 -2.88 -11.53 21.56
C CYS A 386 -3.60 -12.25 22.69
N TYR A 387 -3.40 -11.76 23.92
CA TYR A 387 -4.04 -12.36 25.07
C TYR A 387 -5.56 -12.24 25.01
N ARG A 388 -6.06 -11.06 24.64
CA ARG A 388 -7.49 -10.84 24.42
C ARG A 388 -8.03 -11.82 23.38
N ALA A 389 -7.36 -11.98 22.24
CA ALA A 389 -7.77 -12.92 21.21
C ALA A 389 -7.80 -14.37 21.74
N TYR A 390 -6.84 -14.76 22.58
CA TYR A 390 -6.82 -16.08 23.24
C TYR A 390 -8.03 -16.27 24.18
N VAL A 391 -8.31 -15.30 25.05
CA VAL A 391 -9.47 -15.40 25.96
C VAL A 391 -10.78 -15.41 25.21
N GLU A 392 -10.92 -14.58 24.18
CA GLU A 392 -12.12 -14.58 23.34
C GLU A 392 -12.31 -15.94 22.64
N ALA A 393 -11.24 -16.56 22.14
CA ALA A 393 -11.29 -17.92 21.59
C ALA A 393 -11.66 -18.97 22.66
N LEU A 394 -11.06 -18.90 23.85
CA LEU A 394 -11.35 -19.81 24.96
C LEU A 394 -12.82 -19.72 25.41
N LEU A 395 -13.38 -18.52 25.45
CA LEU A 395 -14.79 -18.30 25.81
C LEU A 395 -15.77 -18.86 24.78
N CYS A 396 -15.33 -19.05 23.53
CA CYS A 396 -16.13 -19.70 22.48
C CYS A 396 -16.07 -21.23 22.54
N ASP A 397 -15.15 -21.83 23.32
CA ASP A 397 -15.18 -23.27 23.58
C ASP A 397 -16.33 -23.60 24.56
N ASN A 398 -17.33 -24.33 24.10
CA ASN A 398 -18.46 -24.75 24.94
C ASN A 398 -18.07 -25.72 26.05
N LYS A 399 -16.89 -26.33 25.99
CA LYS A 399 -16.32 -27.17 27.03
C LYS A 399 -15.42 -26.39 28.00
N ALA A 400 -15.20 -25.09 27.79
CA ALA A 400 -14.41 -24.27 28.71
C ALA A 400 -15.19 -24.07 30.01
N SER A 401 -14.55 -24.36 31.14
CA SER A 401 -15.18 -24.14 32.45
C SER A 401 -14.93 -22.71 32.95
N GLY A 402 -15.86 -22.15 33.73
CA GLY A 402 -15.65 -20.84 34.36
C GLY A 402 -14.39 -20.78 35.23
N ARG A 403 -14.00 -21.92 35.85
CA ARG A 403 -12.75 -22.02 36.63
C ARG A 403 -11.51 -21.91 35.76
N GLU A 404 -11.51 -22.53 34.58
CA GLU A 404 -10.42 -22.46 33.60
C GLU A 404 -10.27 -21.03 33.07
N VAL A 405 -11.37 -20.41 32.65
CA VAL A 405 -11.38 -19.01 32.19
C VAL A 405 -10.90 -18.07 33.30
N ALA A 406 -11.42 -18.21 34.52
CA ALA A 406 -11.00 -17.38 35.66
C ALA A 406 -9.50 -17.55 35.98
N ARG A 407 -8.97 -18.78 35.88
CA ARG A 407 -7.54 -19.06 36.07
C ARG A 407 -6.69 -18.31 35.05
N GLU A 408 -7.06 -18.37 33.77
CA GLU A 408 -6.33 -17.64 32.73
C GLU A 408 -6.42 -16.13 32.95
N LEU A 409 -7.61 -15.58 33.24
CA LEU A 409 -7.77 -14.14 33.51
C LEU A 409 -6.93 -13.68 34.71
N VAL A 410 -6.81 -14.48 35.76
CA VAL A 410 -5.92 -14.21 36.91
C VAL A 410 -4.45 -14.24 36.46
N ARG A 411 -4.05 -15.23 35.65
CA ARG A 411 -2.70 -15.31 35.05
C ARG A 411 -2.38 -14.04 34.28
N TYR A 412 -3.32 -13.52 33.50
CA TYR A 412 -3.14 -12.27 32.75
C TYR A 412 -3.07 -11.02 33.61
N ASN A 413 -3.98 -10.87 34.56
CA ASN A 413 -3.95 -9.74 35.49
C ASN A 413 -2.61 -9.71 36.24
N LYS A 414 -2.03 -10.87 36.54
CA LYS A 414 -0.69 -10.97 37.14
C LYS A 414 0.42 -10.55 36.16
N LEU A 415 0.32 -10.96 34.89
CA LEU A 415 1.33 -10.67 33.87
C LEU A 415 1.32 -9.20 33.42
N LEU A 416 0.15 -8.64 33.10
CA LEU A 416 0.03 -7.29 32.52
C LEU A 416 -0.42 -6.22 33.50
N ARG A 417 -0.87 -6.58 34.71
CA ARG A 417 -1.42 -5.63 35.70
C ARG A 417 -2.60 -4.79 35.18
N VAL A 418 -3.27 -5.26 34.12
CA VAL A 418 -4.39 -4.59 33.48
C VAL A 418 -5.53 -5.59 33.34
N ARG A 419 -6.77 -5.14 33.59
CA ARG A 419 -7.96 -5.97 33.35
C ARG A 419 -8.21 -6.11 31.85
N PRO A 420 -8.42 -7.34 31.33
CA PRO A 420 -8.66 -7.55 29.92
C PRO A 420 -10.01 -6.96 29.54
N THR A 421 -10.03 -6.24 28.43
CA THR A 421 -11.27 -5.80 27.79
C THR A 421 -11.62 -6.81 26.70
N VAL A 422 -12.85 -7.32 26.71
CA VAL A 422 -13.37 -8.29 25.73
C VAL A 422 -14.67 -7.78 25.11
N ARG A 423 -15.06 -8.33 23.96
CA ARG A 423 -16.35 -8.02 23.31
C ARG A 423 -17.52 -8.30 24.26
N CYS A 424 -18.62 -7.57 24.12
CA CYS A 424 -19.84 -7.75 24.93
C CYS A 424 -20.31 -9.21 24.97
N VAL A 425 -20.37 -9.88 23.82
CA VAL A 425 -20.79 -11.30 23.74
C VAL A 425 -19.87 -12.22 24.56
N SER A 426 -18.55 -11.99 24.49
CA SER A 426 -17.58 -12.76 25.28
C SER A 426 -17.69 -12.45 26.77
N TYR A 427 -17.98 -11.20 27.14
CA TYR A 427 -18.23 -10.80 28.53
C TYR A 427 -19.46 -11.50 29.10
N GLU A 428 -20.59 -11.47 28.39
CA GLU A 428 -21.83 -12.16 28.77
C GLU A 428 -21.60 -13.67 28.95
N ARG A 429 -20.85 -14.27 28.03
CA ARG A 429 -20.47 -15.69 28.12
C ARG A 429 -19.65 -15.96 29.38
N ALA A 430 -18.65 -15.13 29.69
CA ALA A 430 -17.84 -15.28 30.90
C ALA A 430 -18.69 -15.20 32.18
N VAL A 431 -19.62 -14.23 32.25
CA VAL A 431 -20.55 -14.09 33.37
C VAL A 431 -21.46 -15.31 33.50
N SER A 432 -21.96 -15.85 32.38
CA SER A 432 -22.78 -17.07 32.38
C SER A 432 -22.03 -18.31 32.90
N LEU A 433 -20.70 -18.33 32.75
CA LEU A 433 -19.83 -19.37 33.28
C LEU A 433 -19.45 -19.14 34.76
N GLY A 434 -19.95 -18.09 35.40
CA GLY A 434 -19.65 -17.73 36.79
C GLY A 434 -18.31 -17.02 36.98
N VAL A 435 -17.73 -16.43 35.93
CA VAL A 435 -16.51 -15.63 36.03
C VAL A 435 -16.85 -14.27 36.64
N SER A 436 -16.10 -13.87 37.67
CA SER A 436 -16.31 -12.57 38.33
C SER A 436 -16.11 -11.41 37.37
N ALA A 437 -17.07 -10.48 37.34
CA ALA A 437 -16.97 -9.21 36.62
C ALA A 437 -15.77 -8.34 37.05
N SER A 438 -15.14 -8.61 38.21
CA SER A 438 -13.91 -7.93 38.61
C SER A 438 -12.68 -8.34 37.79
N LEU A 439 -12.73 -9.48 37.09
CA LEU A 439 -11.60 -10.06 36.36
C LEU A 439 -11.51 -9.62 34.89
N LEU A 440 -12.56 -9.02 34.32
CA LEU A 440 -12.64 -8.60 32.92
C LEU A 440 -13.53 -7.36 32.75
N ARG A 441 -13.40 -6.65 31.63
CA ARG A 441 -14.26 -5.51 31.25
C ARG A 441 -14.91 -5.78 29.90
N ALA A 442 -16.13 -5.31 29.71
CA ALA A 442 -16.75 -5.25 28.39
C ALA A 442 -16.19 -4.04 27.62
N GLU A 443 -16.03 -4.19 26.30
CA GLU A 443 -15.80 -3.05 25.42
C GLU A 443 -17.00 -2.10 25.42
N PRO A 444 -16.76 -0.77 25.38
CA PRO A 444 -17.83 0.17 25.09
C PRO A 444 -18.41 -0.13 23.71
N ALA A 445 -19.74 -0.11 23.62
CA ALA A 445 -20.50 -0.36 22.40
C ALA A 445 -20.25 0.71 21.33
#